data_AF-A0A8C4QG23-F1
#
_entry.id   AF-A0A8C4QG23-F1
#
_cell.length_a   1.000
_cell.length_b   1.000
_cell.length_c   1.000
_cell.angle_alpha   90.00
_cell.angle_beta   90.00
_cell.angle_gamma   90.00
#
_symmetry.space_group_name_H-M   'P 1'
#
loop_
_entity.id
_entity.type
_entity.pdbx_description
1 polymer ?
#
loop_
_entity_poly.entity_id
_entity_poly.type
_entity_poly.pdbx_seq_one_letter_code
_entity_poly.pdbx_strand_id
1 'polypeptide(L)'
;MTLLSISWKSDVSIDDDPEYLLVLNDIIKTVGKPHNFGLTEEEMDEIERCAVQKQLEQEEAERKRLTELETQEAVERARHLKEWKSALDEAKRLEMEVLIKETASMKKYLSQHIMPTLTRGLIELCNDRPQDPVDFLVRLQHRSHIYSSIYSYAACGCLAASFLSGWRSCATDAVALVTSEFVLISPISEG
;
A
#
# COMPACT_ATOMS: atom_id res chain seq x y z
N MET A 1 -34.18 -27.68 -17.82
CA MET A 1 -35.31 -28.43 -17.22
C MET A 1 -36.23 -28.84 -18.36
N THR A 2 -36.29 -30.14 -18.65
CA THR A 2 -37.12 -30.71 -19.71
C THR A 2 -38.61 -30.54 -19.37
N LEU A 3 -39.33 -29.72 -20.12
CA LEU A 3 -40.79 -29.73 -20.11
C LEU A 3 -41.24 -31.06 -20.72
N LEU A 4 -41.69 -32.00 -19.89
CA LEU A 4 -42.45 -33.14 -20.37
C LEU A 4 -43.71 -32.60 -21.02
N SER A 5 -43.76 -32.65 -22.36
CA SER A 5 -44.99 -32.47 -23.11
C SER A 5 -45.90 -33.63 -22.76
N ILE A 6 -46.81 -33.42 -21.81
CA ILE A 6 -47.87 -34.37 -21.49
C ILE A 6 -48.85 -34.30 -22.65
N SER A 7 -48.69 -35.21 -23.62
CA SER A 7 -49.66 -35.44 -24.68
C SER A 7 -50.90 -36.06 -24.05
N TRP A 8 -51.91 -35.24 -23.77
CA TRP A 8 -53.24 -35.73 -23.43
C TRP A 8 -53.89 -36.27 -24.70
N LYS A 9 -53.71 -37.56 -24.96
CA LYS A 9 -54.55 -38.27 -25.91
C LYS A 9 -55.87 -38.56 -25.20
N SER A 10 -56.83 -37.65 -25.36
CA SER A 10 -58.20 -37.87 -24.93
C SER A 10 -58.80 -38.97 -25.79
N ASP A 11 -58.75 -40.22 -25.35
CA ASP A 11 -59.55 -41.32 -25.91
C ASP A 11 -61.01 -41.10 -25.48
N VAL A 12 -61.67 -40.11 -26.08
CA VAL A 12 -63.13 -40.12 -26.15
C VAL A 12 -63.47 -40.96 -27.36
N SER A 13 -63.81 -42.23 -27.13
CA SER A 13 -64.42 -43.07 -28.14
C SER A 13 -65.71 -42.38 -28.59
N ILE A 14 -65.72 -41.88 -29.82
CA ILE A 14 -66.94 -41.51 -30.52
C ILE A 14 -67.60 -42.84 -30.85
N ASP A 15 -68.43 -43.33 -29.94
CA ASP A 15 -69.26 -44.50 -30.22
C ASP A 15 -70.36 -44.05 -31.18
N ASP A 16 -70.39 -44.63 -32.37
CA ASP A 16 -71.40 -44.38 -33.42
C ASP A 16 -72.76 -45.05 -33.11
N ASP A 17 -73.05 -45.29 -31.83
CA ASP A 17 -74.31 -45.88 -31.40
C ASP A 17 -75.47 -44.88 -31.63
N PRO A 18 -76.58 -45.33 -32.25
CA PRO A 18 -77.67 -44.43 -32.64
C PRO A 18 -78.36 -43.79 -31.43
N GLU A 19 -78.36 -44.44 -30.27
CA GLU A 19 -78.93 -43.91 -29.03
C GLU A 19 -78.05 -42.81 -28.42
N TYR A 20 -76.72 -42.94 -28.52
CA TYR A 20 -75.75 -41.95 -28.03
C TYR A 20 -75.81 -40.66 -28.85
N LEU A 21 -75.94 -40.76 -30.18
CA LEU A 21 -76.05 -39.61 -31.07
C LEU A 21 -77.36 -38.80 -30.86
N LEU A 22 -78.43 -39.46 -30.43
CA LEU A 22 -79.69 -38.80 -30.07
C LEU A 22 -79.54 -37.98 -28.78
N VAL A 23 -78.93 -38.56 -27.74
CA VAL A 23 -78.65 -37.87 -26.47
C VAL A 23 -77.71 -36.69 -26.70
N LEU A 24 -76.65 -36.86 -27.49
CA LEU A 24 -75.76 -35.76 -27.89
C LEU A 24 -76.51 -34.64 -28.62
N ASN A 25 -77.42 -34.96 -29.53
CA ASN A 25 -78.22 -33.95 -30.24
C ASN A 25 -79.15 -33.17 -29.30
N ASP A 26 -79.77 -33.83 -28.33
CA ASP A 26 -80.63 -33.15 -27.35
C ASP A 26 -79.81 -32.27 -26.41
N ILE A 27 -78.62 -32.71 -25.99
CA ILE A 27 -77.66 -31.88 -25.23
C ILE A 27 -77.24 -30.66 -26.05
N ILE A 28 -76.89 -30.82 -27.32
CA ILE A 28 -76.50 -29.71 -28.19
C ILE A 28 -77.66 -28.72 -28.44
N LYS A 29 -78.90 -29.21 -28.54
CA LYS A 29 -80.09 -28.35 -28.67
C LYS A 29 -80.43 -27.58 -27.40
N THR A 30 -80.22 -28.18 -26.23
CA THR A 30 -80.52 -27.56 -24.92
C THR A 30 -79.40 -26.65 -24.41
N VAL A 31 -78.15 -27.06 -24.56
CA VAL A 31 -76.96 -26.36 -24.04
C VAL A 31 -76.26 -25.52 -25.11
N GLY A 32 -76.42 -25.86 -26.39
CA GLY A 32 -75.78 -25.18 -27.53
C GLY A 32 -74.66 -25.99 -28.19
N LYS A 33 -74.09 -25.47 -29.29
CA LYS A 33 -72.92 -26.07 -29.95
C LYS A 33 -71.74 -26.13 -28.98
N PRO A 34 -70.94 -27.21 -28.97
CA PRO A 34 -69.71 -27.28 -28.19
C PRO A 34 -68.84 -26.05 -28.49
N HIS A 35 -68.58 -25.24 -27.47
CA HIS A 35 -67.75 -24.06 -27.60
C HIS A 35 -66.29 -24.46 -27.37
N ASN A 36 -65.37 -23.94 -28.17
CA ASN A 36 -63.96 -24.13 -27.91
C ASN A 36 -63.56 -23.23 -26.73
N PHE A 37 -63.35 -23.83 -25.56
CA PHE A 37 -62.93 -23.13 -24.33
C PHE A 37 -61.39 -23.09 -24.16
N GLY A 38 -60.63 -23.56 -25.16
CA GLY A 38 -59.18 -23.39 -25.21
C GLY A 38 -58.79 -22.03 -25.80
N LEU A 39 -57.63 -21.52 -25.38
CA LEU A 39 -57.00 -20.39 -26.08
C LEU A 39 -56.83 -20.72 -27.56
N THR A 40 -57.04 -19.73 -28.41
CA THR A 40 -56.75 -19.87 -29.84
C THR A 40 -55.23 -20.01 -30.05
N GLU A 41 -54.83 -20.68 -31.13
CA GLU A 41 -53.41 -20.89 -31.46
C GLU A 41 -52.65 -19.55 -31.57
N GLU A 42 -53.34 -18.52 -32.08
CA GLU A 42 -52.83 -17.14 -32.16
C GLU A 42 -52.61 -16.49 -30.78
N GLU A 43 -53.50 -16.73 -29.82
CA GLU A 43 -53.35 -16.23 -28.45
C GLU A 43 -52.23 -16.96 -27.68
N MET A 44 -52.03 -18.26 -27.94
CA MET A 44 -50.90 -19.02 -27.38
C MET A 44 -49.55 -18.48 -27.87
N ASP A 45 -49.42 -18.23 -29.17
CA ASP A 45 -48.20 -17.66 -29.77
C ASP A 45 -47.90 -16.27 -29.22
N GLU A 46 -48.92 -15.43 -29.03
CA GLU A 46 -48.75 -14.08 -28.48
C GLU A 46 -48.33 -14.14 -27.00
N ILE A 47 -48.88 -15.07 -26.22
CA ILE A 47 -48.45 -15.30 -24.82
C ILE A 47 -47.00 -15.77 -24.79
N GLU A 48 -46.60 -16.68 -25.68
CA GLU A 48 -45.21 -17.15 -25.76
C GLU A 48 -44.26 -16.00 -26.14
N ARG A 49 -44.60 -15.19 -27.14
CA ARG A 49 -43.82 -14.00 -27.52
C ARG A 49 -43.70 -13.00 -26.38
N CYS A 50 -44.80 -12.72 -25.68
CA CYS A 50 -44.80 -11.83 -24.52
C CYS A 50 -43.96 -12.39 -23.37
N ALA A 51 -44.00 -13.71 -23.15
CA ALA A 51 -43.19 -14.37 -22.14
C ALA A 51 -41.69 -14.31 -22.47
N VAL A 52 -41.31 -14.59 -23.72
CA VAL A 52 -39.92 -14.50 -24.19
C VAL A 52 -39.40 -13.06 -24.10
N GLN A 53 -40.21 -12.08 -24.52
CA GLN A 53 -39.84 -10.66 -24.42
C GLN A 53 -39.61 -10.23 -22.97
N LYS A 54 -40.50 -10.61 -22.05
CA LYS A 54 -40.34 -10.33 -20.62
C LYS A 54 -39.09 -10.98 -20.02
N GLN A 55 -38.77 -12.22 -20.43
CA GLN A 55 -37.54 -12.88 -20.01
C GLN A 55 -36.31 -12.14 -20.51
N LEU A 56 -36.28 -11.73 -21.78
CA LEU A 56 -35.18 -10.97 -22.35
C LEU A 56 -34.96 -9.63 -21.63
N GLU A 57 -36.06 -8.91 -21.34
CA GLU A 57 -36.00 -7.65 -20.59
C GLU A 57 -35.48 -7.85 -19.15
N GLN A 58 -35.87 -8.94 -18.49
CA GLN A 58 -35.37 -9.29 -17.16
C GLN A 58 -33.88 -9.63 -17.20
N GLU A 59 -33.44 -10.43 -18.16
CA GLU A 59 -32.02 -10.76 -18.34
C GLU A 59 -31.17 -9.53 -18.65
N GLU A 60 -31.66 -8.61 -19.49
CA GLU A 60 -30.96 -7.36 -19.76
C GLU A 60 -30.88 -6.47 -18.53
N ALA A 61 -31.96 -6.37 -17.74
CA ALA A 61 -31.98 -5.62 -16.50
C ALA A 61 -31.01 -6.22 -15.46
N GLU A 62 -30.97 -7.55 -15.36
CA GLU A 62 -30.04 -8.26 -14.47
C GLU A 62 -28.59 -8.06 -14.91
N ARG A 63 -28.29 -8.23 -16.21
CA ARG A 63 -26.95 -7.95 -16.76
C ARG A 63 -26.50 -6.53 -16.44
N LYS A 64 -27.36 -5.52 -16.67
CA LYS A 64 -27.04 -4.12 -16.35
C LYS A 64 -26.76 -3.90 -14.87
N ARG A 65 -27.54 -4.53 -13.98
CA ARG A 65 -27.32 -4.48 -12.53
C ARG A 65 -26.00 -5.11 -12.11
N LEU A 66 -25.70 -6.29 -12.65
CA LEU A 66 -24.43 -6.98 -12.36
C LEU A 66 -23.24 -6.16 -12.86
N THR A 67 -23.30 -5.62 -14.08
CA THR A 67 -22.21 -4.78 -14.59
C THR A 67 -21.99 -3.52 -13.75
N GLU A 68 -23.06 -2.89 -13.25
CA GLU A 68 -22.95 -1.72 -12.39
C GLU A 68 -22.38 -2.06 -11.00
N LEU A 69 -22.73 -3.23 -10.45
CA LEU A 69 -22.13 -3.71 -9.21
C LEU A 69 -20.63 -4.01 -9.41
N GLU A 70 -20.27 -4.69 -10.49
CA GLU A 70 -18.88 -5.02 -10.82
C GLU A 70 -18.02 -3.76 -11.03
N THR A 71 -18.56 -2.73 -11.68
CA THR A 71 -17.85 -1.45 -11.86
C THR A 71 -17.67 -0.73 -10.54
N GLN A 72 -18.69 -0.69 -9.68
CA GLN A 72 -18.60 -0.10 -8.33
C GLN A 72 -17.56 -0.82 -7.47
N GLU A 73 -17.60 -2.15 -7.42
CA GLU A 73 -16.62 -2.96 -6.69
C GLU A 73 -15.20 -2.80 -7.25
N ALA A 74 -15.05 -2.67 -8.57
CA ALA A 74 -13.75 -2.40 -9.19
C ALA A 74 -13.20 -1.02 -8.79
N VAL A 75 -14.05 0.00 -8.74
CA VAL A 75 -13.67 1.36 -8.29
C VAL A 75 -13.27 1.35 -6.82
N GLU A 76 -14.03 0.67 -5.96
CA GLU A 76 -13.70 0.56 -4.54
C GLU A 76 -12.39 -0.19 -4.32
N ARG A 77 -12.19 -1.34 -4.98
CA ARG A 77 -10.93 -2.08 -4.94
C ARG A 77 -9.75 -1.23 -5.41
N ALA A 78 -9.92 -0.46 -6.48
CA ALA A 78 -8.88 0.44 -6.97
C ALA A 78 -8.57 1.56 -5.96
N ARG A 79 -9.59 2.12 -5.29
CA ARG A 79 -9.43 3.12 -4.24
C ARG A 79 -8.63 2.54 -3.06
N HIS A 80 -9.05 1.40 -2.53
CA HIS A 80 -8.39 0.75 -1.41
C HIS A 80 -6.95 0.33 -1.76
N LEU A 81 -6.71 -0.17 -2.97
CA LEU A 81 -5.37 -0.50 -3.43
C LEU A 81 -4.47 0.75 -3.51
N LYS A 82 -5.01 1.88 -3.99
CA LYS A 82 -4.26 3.14 -4.06
C LYS A 82 -3.91 3.67 -2.67
N GLU A 83 -4.87 3.66 -1.75
CA GLU A 83 -4.66 4.06 -0.35
C GLU A 83 -3.61 3.17 0.33
N TRP A 84 -3.76 1.85 0.21
CA TRP A 84 -2.82 0.89 0.77
C TRP A 84 -1.40 1.05 0.18
N LYS A 85 -1.29 1.23 -1.13
CA LYS A 85 0.00 1.48 -1.79
C LYS A 85 0.65 2.76 -1.28
N SER A 86 -0.12 3.84 -1.15
CA SER A 86 0.38 5.11 -0.60
C SER A 86 0.87 4.96 0.83
N ALA A 87 0.13 4.23 1.67
CA ALA A 87 0.53 3.97 3.06
C ALA A 87 1.79 3.10 3.14
N LEU A 88 1.92 2.11 2.26
CA LEU A 88 3.11 1.26 2.17
C LEU A 88 4.35 2.04 1.72
N ASP A 89 4.21 2.91 0.72
CA ASP A 89 5.31 3.73 0.23
C ASP A 89 5.77 4.74 1.30
N GLU A 90 4.84 5.29 2.08
CA GLU A 90 5.14 6.13 3.25
C GLU A 90 5.91 5.35 4.32
N ALA A 91 5.44 4.15 4.68
CA ALA A 91 6.12 3.30 5.66
C ALA A 91 7.57 2.98 5.24
N LYS A 92 7.78 2.59 3.97
CA LYS A 92 9.12 2.35 3.42
C LYS A 92 10.01 3.59 3.48
N ARG A 93 9.45 4.78 3.22
CA ARG A 93 10.21 6.03 3.31
C ARG A 93 10.67 6.26 4.75
N LEU A 94 9.78 6.10 5.72
CA LEU A 94 10.10 6.26 7.14
C LEU A 94 11.15 5.24 7.60
N GLU A 95 11.02 3.98 7.21
CA GLU A 95 12.02 2.94 7.49
C GLU A 95 13.40 3.32 6.94
N MET A 96 13.46 3.80 5.70
CA MET A 96 14.70 4.24 5.08
C MET A 96 15.30 5.45 5.79
N GLU A 97 14.48 6.41 6.21
CA GLU A 97 14.94 7.57 6.98
C GLU A 97 15.53 7.17 8.33
N VAL A 98 14.91 6.23 9.04
CA VAL A 98 15.44 5.67 10.30
C VAL A 98 16.79 5.01 10.04
N LEU A 99 16.89 4.15 9.03
CA LEU A 99 18.13 3.47 8.66
C LEU A 99 19.26 4.46 8.29
N ILE A 100 18.92 5.53 7.56
CA ILE A 100 19.87 6.59 7.24
C ILE A 100 20.35 7.28 8.51
N LYS A 101 19.44 7.61 9.45
CA LYS A 101 19.80 8.24 10.73
C LYS A 101 20.71 7.35 11.58
N GLU A 102 20.39 6.06 11.69
CA GLU A 102 21.20 5.08 12.43
C GLU A 102 22.61 4.96 11.81
N THR A 103 22.68 4.88 10.48
CA THR A 103 23.98 4.76 9.79
C THR A 103 24.73 6.09 9.63
N ALA A 104 24.08 7.23 9.88
CA ALA A 104 24.68 8.55 9.68
C ALA A 104 25.86 8.80 10.62
N SER A 105 25.76 8.42 11.89
CA SER A 105 26.85 8.60 12.87
C SER A 105 28.11 7.84 12.44
N MET A 106 27.94 6.57 12.05
CA MET A 106 29.04 5.73 11.56
C MET A 106 29.65 6.26 10.27
N LYS A 107 28.82 6.63 9.27
CA LYS A 107 29.29 7.20 8.00
C LYS A 107 30.04 8.50 8.20
N LYS A 108 29.57 9.36 9.11
CA LYS A 108 30.21 10.62 9.47
C LYS A 108 31.58 10.37 10.11
N TYR A 109 31.67 9.42 11.04
CA TYR A 109 32.95 9.05 11.64
C TYR A 109 33.95 8.54 10.59
N LEU A 110 33.51 7.63 9.73
CA LEU A 110 34.32 7.09 8.64
C LEU A 110 34.81 8.22 7.71
N SER A 111 33.92 9.11 7.27
CA SER A 111 34.27 10.20 6.34
C SER A 111 35.15 11.28 6.96
N GLN A 112 35.01 11.57 8.26
CA GLN A 112 35.78 12.60 8.94
C GLN A 112 37.16 12.14 9.40
N HIS A 113 37.29 10.89 9.84
CA HIS A 113 38.51 10.43 10.51
C HIS A 113 39.32 9.43 9.68
N ILE A 114 38.64 8.44 9.10
CA ILE A 114 39.32 7.30 8.47
C ILE A 114 39.58 7.58 6.99
N MET A 115 38.58 8.04 6.25
CA MET A 115 38.68 8.25 4.80
C MET A 115 39.79 9.24 4.40
N PRO A 116 39.98 10.40 5.08
CA PRO A 116 41.02 11.34 4.67
C PRO A 116 42.42 10.77 4.91
N THR A 117 42.62 10.09 6.05
CA THR A 117 43.89 9.46 6.42
C THR A 117 44.23 8.30 5.48
N LEU A 118 43.25 7.44 5.20
CA LEU A 118 43.42 6.29 4.31
C LEU A 118 43.67 6.73 2.86
N THR A 119 42.91 7.71 2.35
CA THR A 119 43.07 8.22 0.98
C THR A 119 44.46 8.80 0.79
N ARG A 120 44.94 9.61 1.75
CA ARG A 120 46.30 10.16 1.73
C ARG A 120 47.36 9.06 1.80
N GLY A 121 47.20 8.10 2.73
CA GLY A 121 48.13 7.00 2.88
C GLY A 121 48.22 6.10 1.64
N LEU A 122 47.10 5.86 0.96
CA LEU A 122 47.06 5.11 -0.29
C LEU A 122 47.75 5.85 -1.44
N ILE A 123 47.60 7.18 -1.52
CA ILE A 123 48.34 8.00 -2.51
C ILE A 123 49.85 7.90 -2.25
N GLU A 124 50.28 8.04 -1.00
CA GLU A 124 51.71 7.92 -0.61
C GLU A 124 52.24 6.50 -0.88
N LEU A 125 51.45 5.47 -0.61
CA LEU A 125 51.79 4.07 -0.86
C LEU A 125 51.99 3.78 -2.36
N CYS A 126 51.14 4.33 -3.23
CA CYS A 126 51.26 4.15 -4.67
C CYS A 126 52.56 4.74 -5.25
N ASN A 127 53.09 5.78 -4.62
CA ASN A 127 54.33 6.44 -5.02
C ASN A 127 55.57 5.68 -4.52
N ASP A 128 55.59 5.30 -3.24
CA ASP A 128 56.79 4.75 -2.58
C ASP A 128 56.93 3.22 -2.76
N ARG A 129 55.84 2.52 -3.09
CA ARG A 129 55.76 1.05 -3.27
C ARG A 129 56.67 0.24 -2.34
N PRO A 130 56.50 0.38 -1.01
CA PRO A 130 57.29 -0.35 -0.03
C PRO A 130 57.03 -1.86 -0.09
N GLN A 131 57.97 -2.63 0.47
CA GLN A 131 57.89 -4.11 0.52
C GLN A 131 56.70 -4.62 1.34
N ASP A 132 56.28 -3.88 2.39
CA ASP A 132 55.07 -4.18 3.15
C ASP A 132 54.12 -2.96 3.11
N PRO A 133 53.02 -3.02 2.34
CA PRO A 133 52.08 -1.92 2.23
C PRO A 133 51.25 -1.72 3.50
N VAL A 134 51.07 -2.74 4.34
CA VAL A 134 50.21 -2.66 5.52
C VAL A 134 50.95 -1.98 6.67
N ASP A 135 52.19 -2.38 6.96
CA ASP A 135 53.02 -1.71 8.00
C ASP A 135 53.23 -0.22 7.68
N PHE A 136 53.40 0.11 6.40
CA PHE A 136 53.53 1.48 5.94
C PHE A 136 52.30 2.34 6.26
N LEU A 137 51.10 1.82 5.98
CA LEU A 137 49.84 2.53 6.27
C LEU A 137 49.59 2.72 7.77
N VAL A 138 49.88 1.69 8.58
CA VAL A 138 49.76 1.77 10.05
C VAL A 138 50.71 2.83 10.61
N ARG A 139 51.96 2.85 10.14
CA ARG A 139 52.96 3.85 10.53
C ARG A 139 52.51 5.28 10.17
N LEU A 140 51.93 5.47 8.99
CA LEU A 140 51.41 6.78 8.58
C LEU A 140 50.22 7.24 9.42
N GLN A 141 49.32 6.33 9.78
CA GLN A 141 48.21 6.64 10.68
C GLN A 141 48.70 7.00 12.09
N HIS A 142 49.66 6.24 12.63
CA HIS A 142 50.31 6.62 13.89
C HIS A 142 50.96 8.00 13.81
N ARG A 143 51.61 8.34 12.69
CA ARG A 143 52.24 9.64 12.49
C ARG A 143 51.23 10.79 12.46
N SER A 144 50.10 10.64 11.79
CA SER A 144 49.07 11.71 11.71
C SER A 144 48.43 12.02 13.09
N HIS A 145 48.20 11.00 13.92
CA HIS A 145 47.67 11.18 15.28
C HIS A 145 48.66 11.91 16.20
N ILE A 146 49.98 11.65 16.08
CA ILE A 146 51.02 12.33 16.86
C ILE A 146 51.09 13.83 16.51
N TYR A 147 51.03 14.19 15.22
CA TYR A 147 51.03 15.60 14.82
C TYR A 147 49.79 16.35 15.33
N SER A 148 48.59 15.75 15.28
CA SER A 148 47.37 16.39 15.80
C SER A 148 47.44 16.68 17.31
N SER A 149 48.03 15.78 18.10
CA SER A 149 48.26 16.01 19.53
C SER A 149 49.22 17.18 19.76
N ILE A 150 50.34 17.23 19.03
CA ILE A 150 51.32 18.32 19.15
C ILE A 150 50.73 19.69 18.73
N TYR A 151 49.93 19.74 17.66
CA TYR A 151 49.28 20.99 17.22
C TYR A 151 48.16 21.48 18.17
N SER A 152 47.51 20.58 18.92
CA SER A 152 46.53 20.96 19.95
C SER A 152 47.20 21.65 21.15
N TYR A 153 48.32 21.12 21.63
CA TYR A 153 49.10 21.76 22.71
C TYR A 153 49.77 23.07 22.25
N ALA A 154 50.21 23.15 21.00
CA ALA A 154 50.80 24.38 20.44
C ALA A 154 49.76 25.50 20.20
N ALA A 155 48.54 25.17 19.75
CA ALA A 155 47.47 26.15 19.56
C ALA A 155 46.97 26.75 20.90
N CYS A 156 47.02 25.97 21.98
CA CYS A 156 46.70 26.44 23.33
C CYS A 156 47.77 27.42 23.89
N GLY A 157 49.03 27.30 23.45
CA GLY A 157 50.14 28.16 23.89
C GLY A 157 50.05 29.63 23.45
N CYS A 158 49.38 29.93 22.33
CA CYS A 158 49.25 31.31 21.83
C CYS A 158 48.14 32.12 22.52
N LEU A 159 47.12 31.48 23.11
CA LEU A 159 46.10 32.19 23.90
C LEU A 159 46.61 32.54 25.31
N ALA A 160 47.52 31.77 25.88
CA ALA A 160 48.12 32.06 27.18
C ALA A 160 49.08 33.26 27.16
N ALA A 161 49.78 33.51 26.05
CA ALA A 161 50.72 34.62 25.93
C ALA A 161 50.01 36.00 25.88
N SER A 162 48.82 36.08 25.28
CA SER A 162 48.01 37.30 25.25
C SER A 162 47.22 37.54 26.55
N PHE A 163 47.03 36.52 27.37
CA PHE A 163 46.28 36.61 28.63
C PHE A 163 47.14 37.11 29.80
N LEU A 164 48.46 36.87 29.77
CA LEU A 164 49.37 37.26 30.86
C LEU A 164 49.80 38.75 30.85
N SER A 165 49.58 39.49 29.76
CA SER A 165 49.84 40.94 29.73
C SER A 165 48.63 41.80 30.13
N GLY A 166 47.41 41.26 30.07
CA GLY A 166 46.16 41.95 30.46
C GLY A 166 45.68 41.70 31.89
N TRP A 167 46.16 40.64 32.56
CA TRP A 167 45.65 40.23 33.88
C TRP A 167 46.22 40.96 35.09
N ARG A 168 47.19 41.88 34.90
CA ARG A 168 47.75 42.64 36.04
C ARG A 168 46.91 43.85 36.47
N SER A 169 45.82 44.18 35.76
CA SER A 169 45.06 45.41 36.02
C SER A 169 43.55 45.25 36.27
N CYS A 170 42.95 44.06 36.12
CA CYS A 170 41.49 43.85 36.35
C CYS A 170 41.14 42.80 37.41
N ALA A 171 42.13 42.21 38.10
CA ALA A 171 41.91 41.11 39.04
C ALA A 171 41.38 41.52 40.43
N THR A 172 41.03 42.80 40.66
CA THR A 172 40.39 43.22 41.93
C THR A 172 38.88 43.33 41.88
N ASP A 173 38.23 43.35 40.70
CA ASP A 173 36.80 43.70 40.62
C ASP A 173 35.87 42.56 40.15
N ALA A 174 36.39 41.38 39.78
CA ALA A 174 35.58 40.28 39.24
C ALA A 174 35.22 39.16 40.24
N VAL A 175 35.61 39.26 41.52
CA VAL A 175 35.32 38.23 42.55
C VAL A 175 33.92 38.41 43.17
N ALA A 176 33.20 39.49 42.87
CA ALA A 176 31.92 39.81 43.53
C ALA A 176 30.65 39.31 42.82
N LEU A 177 30.72 38.70 41.62
CA LEU A 177 29.52 38.42 40.81
C LEU A 177 29.25 36.95 40.44
N VAL A 178 30.10 36.00 40.86
CA VAL A 178 29.90 34.56 40.53
C VAL A 178 29.66 33.72 41.79
N THR A 179 28.72 34.15 42.63
CA THR A 179 28.17 33.30 43.70
C THR A 179 26.64 33.18 43.68
N SER A 180 25.95 33.68 42.64
CA SER A 180 24.48 33.72 42.62
C SER A 180 23.77 32.86 41.56
N GLU A 181 24.46 32.12 40.69
CA GLU A 181 23.78 31.45 39.56
C GLU A 181 24.20 30.00 39.33
N PHE A 182 24.46 29.26 40.41
CA PHE A 182 24.68 27.80 40.35
C PHE A 182 23.56 27.06 41.09
N VAL A 183 22.32 27.22 40.63
CA VAL A 183 21.21 26.31 40.95
C VAL A 183 20.31 26.19 39.71
N LEU A 184 20.42 25.04 39.04
CA LEU A 184 19.47 24.35 38.15
C LEU A 184 20.16 23.87 36.88
N ILE A 185 20.52 22.59 36.86
CA ILE A 185 20.15 21.60 35.83
C ILE A 185 20.50 20.23 36.43
N SER A 186 19.47 19.48 36.80
CA SER A 186 19.52 18.06 37.21
C SER A 186 19.33 17.14 35.96
N PRO A 187 19.24 15.80 36.07
CA PRO A 187 20.14 14.88 35.40
C PRO A 187 19.51 14.15 34.21
N ILE A 188 20.39 13.55 33.40
CA ILE A 188 20.11 12.68 32.26
C ILE A 188 19.36 11.42 32.74
N SER A 189 18.18 11.14 32.17
CA SER A 189 17.49 9.85 32.33
C SER A 189 17.93 8.87 31.23
N GLU A 190 18.32 7.67 31.65
CA GLU A 190 18.43 6.49 30.81
C GLU A 190 17.05 6.05 30.29
N GLY A 191 17.04 5.51 29.07
CA GLY A 191 15.93 4.84 28.39
C GLY A 191 16.46 4.06 27.20
#